data_AF-A0AAV3XY21-F1
#
_entry.id   AF-A0AAV3XY21-F1
#
_cell.length_a   1.000
_cell.length_b   1.000
_cell.length_c   1.000
_cell.angle_alpha   90.00
_cell.angle_beta   90.00
_cell.angle_gamma   90.00
#
_symmetry.space_group_name_H-M   'P 1'
#
loop_
_entity.id
_entity.type
_entity.pdbx_description
1 polymer ?
#
loop_
_entity_poly.entity_id
_entity_poly.type
_entity_poly.pdbx_seq_one_letter_code
_entity_poly.pdbx_strand_id
1 'polypeptide(L)'
;MAGLTVFIDPAVAPEERQKELIKKYLSEINTKCEFVPQRIEKSLSWQTSVSASKNEHDDITKETMVVLHAADAVSMVNAYLQRKQTGASEQLTLTEWIQSMQSAAPTQNLTVLVVGLAKYFSGQKRSFKQKYREAVTGQPVKARKRKGQAGDELQVKHEEVEEAFVEAQLFTGCFLQPVDSDEELANQIKMFTKAVVEKPSKKDRLNNVFSFLEEGTGGLRVSKDGEGLRKVWKHQLMQFKNLGPEMAEAICSVYPSPSLLHQVILFVN
;
A
#
# COMPACT_ATOMS: atom_id res chain seq x y z
N MET A 1 21.27 4.02 4.17
CA MET A 1 20.22 3.05 4.54
C MET A 1 20.91 1.85 5.13
N ALA A 2 20.58 1.48 6.36
CA ALA A 2 21.07 0.23 6.95
C ALA A 2 20.67 -0.93 6.03
N GLY A 3 21.57 -1.90 5.85
CA GLY A 3 21.37 -3.03 4.93
C GLY A 3 20.17 -3.86 5.38
N LEU A 4 19.09 -3.82 4.61
CA LEU A 4 17.93 -4.69 4.75
C LEU A 4 17.90 -5.65 3.56
N THR A 5 17.45 -6.87 3.84
CA THR A 5 17.26 -7.91 2.84
C THR A 5 15.77 -8.26 2.78
N VAL A 6 15.23 -8.30 1.58
CA VAL A 6 13.86 -8.79 1.31
C VAL A 6 13.94 -10.27 0.96
N PHE A 7 13.26 -11.11 1.72
CA PHE A 7 13.12 -12.53 1.38
C PHE A 7 11.79 -12.74 0.67
N ILE A 8 11.85 -13.39 -0.49
CA ILE A 8 10.72 -13.54 -1.40
C ILE A 8 10.52 -15.02 -1.66
N ASP A 9 9.31 -15.51 -1.41
CA ASP A 9 8.96 -16.87 -1.77
C ASP A 9 9.02 -17.03 -3.31
N PRO A 10 9.68 -18.08 -3.84
CA PRO A 10 9.77 -18.28 -5.29
C PRO A 10 8.41 -18.35 -6.00
N ALA A 11 7.33 -18.74 -5.31
CA ALA A 11 5.99 -18.81 -5.88
C ALA A 11 5.38 -17.42 -6.16
N VAL A 12 5.92 -16.34 -5.59
CA VAL A 12 5.53 -14.95 -5.93
C VAL A 12 5.87 -14.61 -7.38
N ALA A 13 6.99 -15.13 -7.87
CA ALA A 13 7.55 -14.82 -9.19
C ALA A 13 8.05 -16.13 -9.84
N PRO A 14 7.14 -16.99 -10.31
CA PRO A 14 7.49 -18.29 -10.88
C PRO A 14 8.36 -18.17 -12.15
N GLU A 15 8.20 -17.08 -12.91
CA GLU A 15 8.99 -16.82 -14.12
C GLU A 15 10.27 -16.02 -13.79
N GLU A 16 11.40 -16.36 -14.40
CA GLU A 16 12.65 -15.61 -14.17
C GLU A 16 12.54 -14.13 -14.54
N ARG A 17 11.76 -13.80 -15.58
CA ARG A 17 11.48 -12.40 -15.94
C ARG A 17 10.87 -11.60 -14.79
N GLN A 18 9.97 -12.21 -14.02
CA GLN A 18 9.34 -11.56 -12.86
C GLN A 18 10.36 -11.37 -11.73
N LYS A 19 11.22 -12.36 -11.48
CA LYS A 19 12.29 -12.24 -10.48
C LYS A 19 13.30 -11.15 -10.83
N GLU A 20 13.72 -11.08 -12.10
CA GLU A 20 14.61 -10.03 -12.61
C GLU A 20 13.97 -8.65 -12.48
N LEU A 21 12.67 -8.53 -12.75
CA LEU A 21 11.93 -7.28 -12.61
C LEU A 21 11.90 -6.82 -11.15
N ILE A 22 11.56 -7.69 -10.21
CA ILE A 22 11.55 -7.37 -8.77
C ILE A 22 12.96 -6.98 -8.30
N LYS A 23 13.99 -7.75 -8.69
CA LYS A 23 15.39 -7.44 -8.39
C LYS A 23 15.79 -6.05 -8.88
N LYS A 24 15.40 -5.71 -10.11
CA LYS A 24 15.66 -4.38 -10.71
C LYS A 24 15.01 -3.27 -9.88
N TYR A 25 13.74 -3.41 -9.51
CA TYR A 25 13.04 -2.37 -8.73
C TYR A 25 13.62 -2.21 -7.33
N LEU A 26 14.01 -3.31 -6.67
CA LEU A 26 14.63 -3.25 -5.34
C LEU A 26 16.06 -2.69 -5.37
N SER A 27 16.80 -2.88 -6.47
CA SER A 27 18.14 -2.29 -6.61
C SER A 27 18.12 -0.76 -6.75
N GLU A 28 17.04 -0.18 -7.30
CA GLU A 28 16.84 1.29 -7.36
C GLU A 28 16.84 1.95 -5.97
N ILE A 29 16.44 1.20 -4.93
CA ILE A 29 16.46 1.65 -3.53
C ILE A 29 17.61 1.02 -2.73
N ASN A 30 18.66 0.52 -3.41
CA ASN A 30 19.84 -0.12 -2.81
C ASN A 30 19.51 -1.26 -1.83
N THR A 31 18.45 -2.01 -2.09
CA THR A 31 17.99 -3.10 -1.22
C THR A 31 18.28 -4.45 -1.87
N LYS A 32 18.82 -5.39 -1.08
CA LYS A 32 19.07 -6.76 -1.53
C LYS A 32 17.80 -7.58 -1.46
N CYS A 33 17.66 -8.56 -2.34
CA CYS A 33 16.60 -9.55 -2.24
C CYS A 33 17.10 -10.96 -2.51
N GLU A 34 16.50 -11.92 -1.82
CA GLU A 34 16.80 -13.33 -1.93
C GLU A 34 15.51 -14.13 -2.13
N PHE A 35 15.52 -15.04 -3.10
CA PHE A 35 14.38 -15.90 -3.38
C PHE A 35 14.56 -17.22 -2.64
N VAL A 36 13.82 -17.39 -1.54
CA VAL A 36 13.91 -18.56 -0.66
C VAL A 36 12.52 -18.96 -0.17
N PRO A 37 12.22 -20.26 -0.04
CA PRO A 37 10.93 -20.71 0.47
C PRO A 37 10.58 -20.05 1.81
N GLN A 38 9.36 -19.53 1.91
CA GLN A 38 8.87 -18.87 3.11
C GLN A 38 7.95 -19.80 3.91
N ARG A 39 7.65 -19.42 5.16
CA ARG A 39 6.69 -20.14 6.01
C ARG A 39 5.28 -20.09 5.43
N ILE A 40 4.92 -18.97 4.80
CA ILE A 40 3.67 -18.77 4.07
C ILE A 40 4.03 -18.76 2.59
N GLU A 41 3.44 -19.65 1.81
CA GLU A 41 3.69 -19.69 0.36
C GLU A 41 3.28 -18.36 -0.29
N LYS A 42 3.97 -17.95 -1.36
CA LYS A 42 3.72 -16.66 -2.05
C LYS A 42 3.87 -15.43 -1.14
N SER A 43 4.65 -15.52 -0.06
CA SER A 43 4.90 -14.39 0.84
C SER A 43 6.24 -13.69 0.62
N LEU A 44 6.34 -12.49 1.17
CA LEU A 44 7.55 -11.69 1.28
C LEU A 44 7.72 -11.28 2.74
N SER A 45 8.96 -11.26 3.21
CA SER A 45 9.34 -10.80 4.54
C SER A 45 10.58 -9.91 4.49
N TRP A 46 10.79 -9.13 5.55
CA TRP A 46 11.91 -8.20 5.66
C TRP A 46 12.78 -8.52 6.86
N GLN A 47 14.10 -8.45 6.68
CA GLN A 47 15.05 -8.61 7.76
C GLN A 47 16.07 -7.48 7.75
N THR A 48 16.38 -6.98 8.94
CA THR A 48 17.41 -5.96 9.13
C THR A 48 18.80 -6.57 9.21
N SER A 49 19.83 -5.74 9.04
CA SER A 49 21.20 -6.08 9.43
C SER A 49 21.27 -6.53 10.90
N VAL A 50 22.24 -7.39 11.20
CA VAL A 50 22.57 -7.87 12.56
C VAL A 50 22.97 -6.70 13.48
N SER A 51 23.43 -5.59 12.91
CA SER A 51 23.80 -4.37 13.64
C SER A 51 22.62 -3.46 14.00
N ALA A 52 21.39 -3.80 13.61
CA ALA A 52 20.20 -2.99 13.89
C ALA A 52 19.80 -3.06 15.38
N SER A 53 19.12 -2.02 15.86
CA SER A 53 18.58 -2.04 17.23
C SER A 53 17.45 -3.06 17.36
N LYS A 54 17.18 -3.54 18.58
CA LYS A 54 16.08 -4.50 18.82
C LYS A 54 14.72 -3.94 18.38
N ASN A 55 14.43 -2.67 18.66
CA ASN A 55 13.17 -2.04 18.28
C ASN A 55 13.02 -1.94 16.75
N GLU A 56 14.10 -1.59 16.05
CA GLU A 56 14.12 -1.54 14.59
C GLU A 56 13.90 -2.92 13.97
N HIS A 57 14.60 -3.93 14.49
CA HIS A 57 14.41 -5.32 14.08
C HIS A 57 12.97 -5.78 14.28
N ASP A 58 12.38 -5.52 15.46
CA ASP A 58 11.01 -5.91 15.78
C ASP A 58 9.98 -5.18 14.91
N ASP A 59 10.18 -3.91 14.57
CA ASP A 59 9.25 -3.16 13.73
C ASP A 59 9.28 -3.61 12.25
N ILE A 60 10.44 -4.09 11.78
CA ILE A 60 10.66 -4.53 10.40
C ILE A 60 10.25 -6.00 10.20
N THR A 61 10.68 -6.89 11.10
CA THR A 61 10.43 -8.35 10.98
C THR A 61 8.98 -8.74 11.24
N LYS A 62 8.15 -7.81 11.71
CA LYS A 62 6.70 -8.00 11.85
C LYS A 62 5.94 -7.79 10.54
N GLU A 63 6.54 -7.21 9.52
CA GLU A 63 5.81 -6.98 8.27
C GLU A 63 5.86 -8.22 7.39
N THR A 64 4.70 -8.65 6.90
CA THR A 64 4.57 -9.74 5.94
C THR A 64 3.61 -9.35 4.83
N MET A 65 4.04 -9.54 3.58
CA MET A 65 3.19 -9.34 2.41
C MET A 65 2.94 -10.68 1.72
N VAL A 66 1.71 -10.92 1.28
CA VAL A 66 1.32 -12.15 0.57
C VAL A 66 0.71 -11.78 -0.78
N VAL A 67 1.08 -12.53 -1.80
CA VAL A 67 0.54 -12.38 -3.15
C VAL A 67 -0.54 -13.45 -3.38
N LEU A 68 -1.75 -12.99 -3.68
CA LEU A 68 -2.89 -13.82 -4.04
C LEU A 68 -3.19 -13.63 -5.53
N HIS A 69 -3.30 -14.71 -6.30
CA HIS A 69 -3.64 -14.62 -7.72
C HIS A 69 -5.16 -14.53 -7.91
N ALA A 70 -5.57 -13.86 -9.00
CA ALA A 70 -6.98 -13.66 -9.32
C ALA A 70 -7.82 -14.94 -9.36
N ALA A 71 -7.27 -16.07 -9.83
CA ALA A 71 -8.00 -17.33 -9.86
C ALA A 71 -8.39 -17.81 -8.45
N ASP A 72 -7.43 -17.78 -7.52
CA ASP A 72 -7.64 -18.17 -6.12
C ASP A 72 -8.60 -17.18 -5.43
N ALA A 73 -8.39 -15.87 -5.66
CA ALA A 73 -9.25 -14.82 -5.11
C ALA A 73 -10.70 -14.96 -5.58
N VAL A 74 -10.94 -15.18 -6.87
CA VAL A 74 -12.28 -15.37 -7.44
C VAL A 74 -12.94 -16.62 -6.88
N SER A 75 -12.19 -17.71 -6.68
CA SER A 75 -12.71 -18.92 -6.02
C SER A 75 -13.19 -18.63 -4.60
N MET A 76 -12.41 -17.87 -3.83
CA MET A 76 -12.77 -17.46 -2.47
C MET A 76 -13.96 -16.48 -2.44
N VAL A 77 -14.10 -15.62 -3.44
CA VAL A 77 -15.29 -14.75 -3.59
C VAL A 77 -16.52 -15.59 -3.94
N ASN A 78 -16.39 -16.60 -4.80
CA ASN A 78 -17.48 -17.54 -5.08
C ASN A 78 -17.93 -18.27 -3.81
N ALA A 79 -16.99 -18.75 -2.99
CA ALA A 79 -17.28 -19.36 -1.69
C ALA A 79 -18.06 -18.41 -0.78
N TYR A 80 -17.68 -17.13 -0.78
CA TYR A 80 -18.37 -16.07 -0.03
C TYR A 80 -19.81 -15.86 -0.51
N LEU A 81 -20.01 -15.72 -1.82
CA LEU A 81 -21.34 -15.54 -2.43
C LEU A 81 -22.24 -16.77 -2.18
N GLN A 82 -21.69 -17.97 -2.29
CA GLN A 82 -22.40 -19.20 -1.96
C GLN A 82 -22.85 -19.20 -0.51
N ARG A 83 -21.95 -18.88 0.44
CA ARG A 83 -22.30 -18.83 1.86
C ARG A 83 -23.38 -17.80 2.17
N LYS A 84 -23.40 -16.64 1.50
CA LYS A 84 -24.49 -15.67 1.61
C LYS A 84 -25.85 -16.23 1.16
N GLN A 85 -25.86 -17.08 0.14
CA GLN A 85 -27.10 -17.63 -0.44
C GLN A 85 -27.59 -18.88 0.29
N THR A 86 -26.70 -19.81 0.64
CA THR A 86 -27.04 -21.14 1.14
C THR A 86 -26.69 -21.35 2.61
N GLY A 87 -25.95 -20.43 3.23
CA GLY A 87 -25.44 -20.54 4.60
C GLY A 87 -24.21 -21.43 4.75
N ALA A 88 -23.78 -22.14 3.70
CA ALA A 88 -22.62 -23.04 3.74
C ALA A 88 -21.80 -22.98 2.45
N SER A 89 -20.49 -23.18 2.58
CA SER A 89 -19.54 -23.31 1.47
C SER A 89 -18.49 -24.34 1.86
N GLU A 90 -18.11 -25.21 0.93
CA GLU A 90 -17.03 -26.20 1.09
C GLU A 90 -15.64 -25.55 0.98
N GLN A 91 -15.55 -24.42 0.27
CA GLN A 91 -14.31 -23.66 0.10
C GLN A 91 -14.21 -22.54 1.14
N LEU A 92 -12.96 -22.16 1.45
CA LEU A 92 -12.64 -21.02 2.30
C LEU A 92 -13.00 -19.72 1.59
N THR A 93 -13.62 -18.81 2.33
CA THR A 93 -13.80 -17.42 1.92
C THR A 93 -12.48 -16.65 2.07
N LEU A 94 -12.42 -15.46 1.46
CA LEU A 94 -11.23 -14.60 1.55
C LEU A 94 -10.93 -14.21 3.00
N THR A 95 -11.98 -13.90 3.77
CA THR A 95 -11.90 -13.59 5.21
C THR A 95 -11.28 -14.74 6.00
N GLU A 96 -11.78 -15.97 5.81
CA GLU A 96 -11.26 -17.15 6.52
C GLU A 96 -9.83 -17.49 6.13
N TRP A 97 -9.50 -17.34 4.83
CA TRP A 97 -8.15 -17.55 4.35
C TRP A 97 -7.16 -16.57 5.01
N ILE A 98 -7.51 -15.29 5.10
CA ILE A 98 -6.71 -14.28 5.81
C ILE A 98 -6.58 -14.61 7.30
N GLN A 99 -7.68 -14.96 7.97
CA GLN A 99 -7.67 -15.35 9.38
C GLN A 99 -6.80 -16.57 9.65
N SER A 100 -6.75 -17.53 8.71
CA SER A 100 -5.88 -18.71 8.82
C SER A 100 -4.40 -18.31 8.83
N MET A 101 -4.00 -17.36 7.98
CA MET A 101 -2.63 -16.85 7.95
C MET A 101 -2.30 -16.01 9.19
N GLN A 102 -3.23 -15.16 9.63
CA GLN A 102 -3.07 -14.40 10.88
C GLN A 102 -2.93 -15.34 12.08
N SER A 103 -3.66 -16.47 12.09
CA SER A 103 -3.52 -17.48 13.14
C SER A 103 -2.19 -18.23 13.08
N ALA A 104 -1.66 -18.47 11.88
CA ALA A 104 -0.35 -19.10 11.69
C ALA A 104 0.82 -18.18 12.07
N ALA A 105 0.64 -16.86 11.94
CA ALA A 105 1.63 -15.83 12.21
C ALA A 105 1.03 -14.64 13.00
N PRO A 106 0.64 -14.83 14.27
CA PRO A 106 -0.16 -13.85 15.03
C PRO A 106 0.58 -12.57 15.40
N THR A 107 1.91 -12.58 15.30
CA THR A 107 2.75 -11.42 15.58
C THR A 107 3.06 -10.58 14.34
N GLN A 108 2.63 -11.03 13.16
CA GLN A 108 2.90 -10.39 11.88
C GLN A 108 1.75 -9.47 11.45
N ASN A 109 2.09 -8.31 10.91
CA ASN A 109 1.20 -7.42 10.18
C ASN A 109 1.12 -7.93 8.74
N LEU A 110 -0.04 -8.48 8.40
CA LEU A 110 -0.29 -9.06 7.09
C LEU A 110 -0.81 -7.98 6.12
N THR A 111 -0.24 -7.97 4.92
CA THR A 111 -0.74 -7.23 3.75
C THR A 111 -0.93 -8.19 2.59
N VAL A 112 -2.05 -8.10 1.87
CA VAL A 112 -2.34 -8.96 0.72
C VAL A 112 -2.39 -8.13 -0.56
N LEU A 113 -1.62 -8.54 -1.57
CA LEU A 113 -1.70 -8.01 -2.93
C LEU A 113 -2.42 -9.01 -3.82
N VAL A 114 -3.48 -8.58 -4.50
CA VAL A 114 -4.27 -9.44 -5.39
C VAL A 114 -3.91 -9.18 -6.85
N VAL A 115 -3.24 -10.14 -7.48
CA VAL A 115 -2.64 -9.94 -8.81
C VAL A 115 -3.53 -10.49 -9.93
N GLY A 116 -3.82 -9.64 -10.92
CA GLY A 116 -4.40 -10.05 -12.20
C GLY A 116 -5.91 -9.98 -12.30
N LEU A 117 -6.59 -9.26 -11.42
CA LEU A 117 -8.05 -9.09 -11.48
C LEU A 117 -8.50 -8.40 -12.77
N ALA A 118 -7.80 -7.35 -13.25
CA ALA A 118 -8.15 -6.76 -14.55
C ALA A 118 -8.02 -7.74 -15.72
N LYS A 119 -7.02 -8.61 -15.71
CA LYS A 119 -6.84 -9.68 -16.72
C LYS A 119 -8.00 -10.69 -16.65
N TYR A 120 -8.44 -11.05 -15.44
CA TYR A 120 -9.62 -11.90 -15.24
C TYR A 120 -10.89 -11.26 -15.85
N PHE A 121 -11.24 -10.03 -15.45
CA PHE A 121 -12.45 -9.36 -15.93
C PHE A 121 -12.43 -9.05 -17.44
N SER A 122 -11.27 -8.71 -18.00
CA SER A 122 -11.14 -8.51 -19.45
C SER A 122 -11.33 -9.81 -20.23
N GLY A 123 -10.84 -10.94 -19.70
CA GLY A 123 -11.10 -12.28 -20.23
C GLY A 123 -12.58 -12.65 -20.21
N GLN A 124 -13.27 -12.37 -19.11
CA GLN A 124 -14.70 -12.59 -18.95
C GLN A 124 -15.53 -11.78 -19.97
N LYS A 125 -15.23 -10.48 -20.13
CA LYS A 125 -15.87 -9.61 -21.14
C LYS A 125 -15.67 -10.13 -22.56
N ARG A 126 -14.48 -10.65 -22.88
CA ARG A 126 -14.17 -11.25 -24.18
C ARG A 126 -14.98 -12.53 -24.41
N SER A 127 -15.07 -13.38 -23.40
CA SER A 127 -15.89 -14.60 -23.43
C SER A 127 -17.37 -14.30 -23.66
N PHE A 128 -17.92 -13.31 -22.93
CA PHE A 128 -19.31 -12.87 -23.10
C PHE A 128 -19.59 -12.36 -24.52
N LYS A 129 -18.73 -11.48 -25.05
CA LYS A 129 -18.85 -10.97 -26.43
C LYS A 129 -18.77 -12.10 -27.46
N GLN A 130 -17.94 -13.12 -27.22
CA GLN A 130 -17.81 -14.26 -28.10
C GLN A 130 -19.09 -15.12 -28.10
N LYS A 131 -19.62 -15.45 -26.91
CA LYS A 131 -20.89 -16.19 -26.75
C LYS A 131 -22.07 -15.44 -27.39
N TYR A 132 -22.15 -14.12 -27.19
CA TYR A 132 -23.18 -13.28 -27.81
C TYR A 132 -23.10 -13.30 -29.34
N ARG A 133 -21.89 -13.17 -29.90
CA ARG A 133 -21.69 -13.27 -31.36
C ARG A 133 -22.12 -14.63 -31.88
N GLU A 134 -21.72 -15.72 -31.24
CA GLU A 134 -22.12 -17.08 -31.62
C GLU A 134 -23.64 -17.27 -31.58
N ALA A 135 -24.31 -16.72 -30.56
CA ALA A 135 -25.78 -16.77 -30.45
C ALA A 135 -26.51 -15.98 -31.56
N VAL A 136 -25.93 -14.86 -32.02
CA VAL A 136 -26.53 -14.00 -33.05
C VAL A 136 -26.19 -14.46 -34.46
N THR A 137 -24.98 -14.94 -34.72
CA THR A 137 -24.52 -15.31 -36.07
C THR A 137 -24.62 -16.80 -36.38
N GLY A 138 -24.82 -17.65 -35.38
CA GLY A 138 -24.88 -19.11 -35.54
C GLY A 138 -23.56 -19.76 -35.98
N GLN A 139 -22.48 -18.99 -36.13
CA GLN A 139 -21.18 -19.48 -36.52
C GLN A 139 -20.27 -19.63 -35.29
N PRO A 140 -19.75 -20.84 -34.99
CA PRO A 140 -18.81 -21.01 -33.90
C PRO A 140 -17.54 -20.23 -34.23
N VAL A 141 -17.13 -19.32 -33.34
CA VAL A 141 -15.84 -18.65 -33.48
C VAL A 141 -14.79 -19.74 -33.24
N LYS A 142 -13.84 -19.92 -34.19
CA LYS A 142 -12.74 -20.89 -34.09
C LYS A 142 -11.86 -20.58 -32.86
N ALA A 143 -12.31 -21.00 -31.69
CA ALA A 143 -11.52 -20.93 -30.46
C ALA A 143 -10.48 -22.05 -30.53
N ARG A 144 -9.19 -21.66 -30.49
CA ARG A 144 -8.09 -22.58 -30.20
C ARG A 144 -8.43 -23.27 -28.87
N LYS A 145 -8.76 -24.56 -28.91
CA LYS A 145 -8.99 -25.40 -27.71
C LYS A 145 -7.75 -25.32 -26.81
N ARG A 146 -7.77 -24.47 -25.78
CA ARG A 146 -6.98 -24.71 -24.57
C ARG A 146 -7.82 -25.64 -23.70
N LYS A 147 -7.29 -26.83 -23.45
CA LYS A 147 -7.82 -27.78 -22.44
C LYS A 147 -7.81 -27.07 -21.09
N GLY A 148 -9.00 -26.72 -20.60
CA GLY A 148 -9.27 -26.17 -19.28
C GLY A 148 -10.76 -26.31 -19.04
N GLN A 149 -11.13 -26.89 -17.91
CA GLN A 149 -12.45 -27.46 -17.60
C GLN A 149 -13.63 -26.56 -17.95
N ALA A 150 -14.62 -27.15 -18.63
CA ALA A 150 -15.98 -26.66 -18.66
C ALA A 150 -16.61 -26.94 -17.29
N GLY A 151 -16.43 -26.02 -16.35
CA GLY A 151 -17.26 -25.85 -15.18
C GLY A 151 -18.03 -24.55 -15.34
N ASP A 152 -19.29 -24.54 -14.94
CA ASP A 152 -20.11 -23.35 -14.80
C ASP A 152 -19.50 -22.47 -13.68
N GLU A 153 -18.38 -21.81 -13.97
CA GLU A 153 -17.82 -20.80 -13.08
C GLU A 153 -18.85 -19.68 -13.00
N LEU A 154 -19.53 -19.60 -11.85
CA LEU A 154 -20.30 -18.44 -11.43
C LEU A 154 -19.48 -17.20 -11.79
N GLN A 155 -20.03 -16.42 -12.71
CA GLN A 155 -19.37 -15.25 -13.26
C GLN A 155 -19.37 -14.17 -12.19
N VAL A 156 -18.31 -14.14 -11.38
CA VAL A 156 -18.12 -13.12 -10.36
C VAL A 156 -18.04 -11.75 -11.04
N LYS A 157 -18.84 -10.81 -10.56
CA LYS A 157 -18.85 -9.42 -11.01
C LYS A 157 -17.83 -8.61 -10.23
N HIS A 158 -17.46 -7.46 -10.79
CA HIS A 158 -16.51 -6.57 -10.12
C HIS A 158 -17.04 -6.10 -8.76
N GLU A 159 -18.33 -5.78 -8.68
CA GLU A 159 -18.98 -5.32 -7.45
C GLU A 159 -18.95 -6.39 -6.35
N GLU A 160 -19.06 -7.67 -6.73
CA GLU A 160 -19.03 -8.80 -5.80
C GLU A 160 -17.62 -9.05 -5.23
N VAL A 161 -16.57 -8.81 -6.03
CA VAL A 161 -15.17 -8.84 -5.54
C VAL A 161 -14.93 -7.70 -4.57
N GLU A 162 -15.34 -6.48 -4.91
CA GLU A 162 -15.19 -5.30 -4.03
C GLU A 162 -15.93 -5.51 -2.71
N GLU A 163 -17.16 -6.05 -2.74
CA GLU A 163 -17.91 -6.35 -1.53
C GLU A 163 -17.18 -7.36 -0.63
N ALA A 164 -16.66 -8.46 -1.20
CA ALA A 164 -15.89 -9.45 -0.46
C ALA A 164 -14.57 -8.89 0.10
N PHE A 165 -13.93 -7.96 -0.62
CA PHE A 165 -12.71 -7.29 -0.17
C PHE A 165 -12.99 -6.37 1.02
N VAL A 166 -14.06 -5.57 0.93
CA VAL A 166 -14.51 -4.69 2.02
C VAL A 166 -14.84 -5.52 3.27
N GLU A 167 -15.56 -6.63 3.11
CA GLU A 167 -15.82 -7.55 4.21
C GLU A 167 -14.52 -8.07 4.83
N ALA A 168 -13.62 -8.61 4.02
CA ALA A 168 -12.35 -9.14 4.50
C ALA A 168 -11.55 -8.08 5.27
N GLN A 169 -11.48 -6.85 4.75
CA GLN A 169 -10.81 -5.73 5.41
C GLN A 169 -11.48 -5.37 6.76
N LEU A 170 -12.81 -5.33 6.83
CA LEU A 170 -13.55 -5.00 8.05
C LEU A 170 -13.37 -6.06 9.15
N PHE A 171 -13.40 -7.34 8.80
CA PHE A 171 -13.35 -8.44 9.78
C PHE A 171 -11.94 -8.90 10.15
N THR A 172 -10.93 -8.57 9.35
CA THR A 172 -9.54 -8.99 9.61
C THR A 172 -8.58 -7.84 9.88
N GLY A 173 -8.96 -6.60 9.54
CA GLY A 173 -8.06 -5.45 9.56
C GLY A 173 -6.89 -5.54 8.58
N CYS A 174 -6.84 -6.59 7.73
CA CYS A 174 -5.78 -6.79 6.75
C CYS A 174 -5.93 -5.78 5.61
N PHE A 175 -4.81 -5.21 5.17
CA PHE A 175 -4.81 -4.41 3.95
C PHE A 175 -4.88 -5.33 2.73
N LEU A 176 -5.80 -5.05 1.82
CA LEU A 176 -5.96 -5.76 0.55
C LEU A 176 -5.86 -4.74 -0.59
N GLN A 177 -5.01 -5.01 -1.58
CA GLN A 177 -4.84 -4.13 -2.72
C GLN A 177 -4.76 -4.93 -4.03
N PRO A 178 -5.63 -4.64 -5.01
CA PRO A 178 -5.51 -5.21 -6.35
C PRO A 178 -4.31 -4.61 -7.10
N VAL A 179 -3.67 -5.44 -7.93
CA VAL A 179 -2.50 -5.09 -8.75
C VAL A 179 -2.65 -5.77 -10.11
N ASP A 180 -2.42 -5.05 -11.20
CA ASP A 180 -2.81 -5.52 -12.54
C ASP A 180 -1.65 -6.07 -13.38
N SER A 181 -0.41 -5.66 -13.09
CA SER A 181 0.77 -6.06 -13.85
C SER A 181 1.96 -6.48 -12.98
N ASP A 182 2.92 -7.16 -13.59
CA ASP A 182 4.17 -7.54 -12.92
C ASP A 182 5.00 -6.29 -12.58
N GLU A 183 4.94 -5.25 -13.41
CA GLU A 183 5.58 -3.96 -13.17
C GLU A 183 4.97 -3.24 -11.96
N GLU A 184 3.65 -3.26 -11.84
CA GLU A 184 2.96 -2.66 -10.71
C GLU A 184 3.24 -3.44 -9.43
N LEU A 185 3.26 -4.77 -9.48
CA LEU A 185 3.66 -5.61 -8.35
C LEU A 185 5.08 -5.28 -7.88
N ALA A 186 6.05 -5.25 -8.80
CA ALA A 186 7.43 -4.91 -8.49
C ALA A 186 7.55 -3.49 -7.89
N ASN A 187 6.77 -2.53 -8.41
CA ASN A 187 6.75 -1.18 -7.88
C ASN A 187 6.12 -1.11 -6.48
N GLN A 188 5.03 -1.84 -6.23
CA GLN A 188 4.41 -1.91 -4.91
C GLN A 188 5.34 -2.54 -3.88
N ILE A 189 6.03 -3.63 -4.23
CA ILE A 189 7.07 -4.24 -3.38
C ILE A 189 8.17 -3.21 -3.05
N LYS A 190 8.63 -2.43 -4.04
CA LYS A 190 9.63 -1.36 -3.84
C LYS A 190 9.13 -0.29 -2.88
N MET A 191 7.93 0.24 -3.09
CA MET A 191 7.36 1.30 -2.27
C MET A 191 7.10 0.82 -0.83
N PHE A 192 6.55 -0.38 -0.68
CA PHE A 192 6.33 -0.99 0.62
C PHE A 192 7.65 -1.24 1.36
N THR A 193 8.67 -1.77 0.67
CA THR A 193 10.00 -1.97 1.25
C THR A 193 10.61 -0.66 1.75
N LYS A 194 10.48 0.43 1.00
CA LYS A 194 10.90 1.76 1.46
C LYS A 194 10.14 2.20 2.72
N ALA A 195 8.83 1.97 2.76
CA ALA A 195 8.01 2.28 3.94
C ALA A 195 8.42 1.45 5.17
N VAL A 196 8.73 0.16 4.99
CA VAL A 196 9.23 -0.74 6.05
C VAL A 196 10.55 -0.23 6.60
N VAL A 197 11.50 0.17 5.74
CA VAL A 197 12.79 0.74 6.14
C VAL A 197 12.61 2.04 6.92
N GLU A 198 11.67 2.90 6.52
CA GLU A 198 11.44 4.20 7.17
C GLU A 198 10.63 4.11 8.46
N LYS A 199 9.89 3.02 8.68
CA LYS A 199 8.94 2.85 9.80
C LYS A 199 9.58 3.06 11.18
N PRO A 200 10.74 2.46 11.53
CA PRO A 200 11.34 2.65 12.86
C PRO A 200 11.71 4.11 13.13
N SER A 201 12.32 4.78 12.14
CA SER A 201 12.70 6.20 12.22
C SER A 201 11.48 7.10 12.35
N LYS A 202 10.43 6.87 11.55
CA LYS A 202 9.18 7.64 11.62
C LYS A 202 8.48 7.47 12.97
N LYS A 203 8.45 6.25 13.51
CA LYS A 203 7.86 5.96 14.83
C LYS A 203 8.62 6.65 15.97
N ASP A 204 9.95 6.57 15.96
CA ASP A 204 10.77 7.27 16.95
C ASP A 204 10.55 8.79 16.90
N ARG A 205 10.50 9.37 15.70
CA ARG A 205 10.18 10.79 15.53
C ARG A 205 8.81 11.16 16.07
N LEU A 206 7.77 10.39 15.74
CA LEU A 206 6.40 10.67 16.21
C LEU A 206 6.30 10.64 17.74
N ASN A 207 7.13 9.84 18.42
CA ASN A 207 7.18 9.78 19.88
C ASN A 207 8.00 10.92 20.50
N ASN A 208 9.00 11.44 19.78
CA ASN A 208 10.01 12.36 20.33
C ASN A 208 9.88 13.82 19.83
N VAL A 209 9.05 14.09 18.82
CA VAL A 209 8.88 15.42 18.20
C VAL A 209 7.46 15.93 18.42
N PHE A 210 7.30 17.25 18.53
CA PHE A 210 5.99 17.88 18.63
C PHE A 210 5.10 17.52 17.43
N SER A 211 3.85 17.18 17.70
CA SER A 211 2.88 16.76 16.68
C SER A 211 2.56 17.82 15.62
N PHE A 212 2.86 19.10 15.88
CA PHE A 212 2.68 20.20 14.92
C PHE A 212 3.89 20.41 13.99
N LEU A 213 5.04 19.79 14.27
CA LEU A 213 6.21 19.84 13.40
C LEU A 213 6.07 18.77 12.33
N GLU A 214 5.54 19.16 11.18
CA GLU A 214 5.38 18.26 10.04
C GLU A 214 6.72 17.89 9.38
N GLU A 215 6.74 16.73 8.73
CA GLU A 215 7.88 16.29 7.94
C GLU A 215 8.08 17.18 6.72
N GLY A 216 9.23 17.87 6.65
CA GLY A 216 9.56 18.74 5.53
C GLY A 216 9.14 20.20 5.70
N THR A 217 8.51 20.59 6.81
CA THR A 217 8.39 22.01 7.18
C THR A 217 9.74 22.49 7.69
N GLY A 218 10.59 22.92 6.75
CA GLY A 218 11.89 23.50 7.04
C GLY A 218 11.76 24.92 7.59
N GLY A 219 12.67 25.28 8.49
CA GLY A 219 12.86 26.69 8.86
C GLY A 219 13.27 27.54 7.65
N LEU A 220 12.96 28.83 7.70
CA LEU A 220 13.41 29.78 6.70
C LEU A 220 14.88 30.13 6.94
N ARG A 221 15.67 30.20 5.88
CA ARG A 221 17.08 30.60 5.96
C ARG A 221 17.18 32.10 6.25
N VAL A 222 18.00 32.45 7.23
CA VAL A 222 18.28 33.84 7.62
C VAL A 222 19.78 34.08 7.52
N SER A 223 20.19 35.19 6.91
CA SER A 223 21.60 35.59 6.84
C SER A 223 22.08 36.20 8.16
N LYS A 224 23.40 36.33 8.34
CA LYS A 224 23.96 36.99 9.54
C LYS A 224 23.51 38.45 9.67
N ASP A 225 23.23 39.11 8.55
CA ASP A 225 22.77 40.49 8.48
C ASP A 225 21.26 40.64 8.70
N GLY A 226 20.56 39.53 9.01
CA GLY A 226 19.12 39.52 9.28
C GLY A 226 18.24 39.47 8.03
N GLU A 227 18.81 39.30 6.85
CA GLU A 227 18.05 39.08 5.62
C GLU A 227 17.24 37.79 5.75
N GLY A 228 15.92 37.89 5.57
CA GLY A 228 14.99 36.78 5.77
C GLY A 228 14.14 36.87 7.05
N LEU A 229 14.49 37.72 8.03
CA LEU A 229 13.72 37.86 9.28
C LEU A 229 12.28 38.33 9.04
N ARG A 230 12.03 39.19 8.05
CA ARG A 230 10.66 39.58 7.68
C ARG A 230 9.84 38.38 7.17
N LYS A 231 10.46 37.48 6.40
CA LYS A 231 9.81 36.26 5.92
C LYS A 231 9.52 35.31 7.09
N VAL A 232 10.44 35.19 8.05
CA VAL A 232 10.23 34.47 9.31
C VAL A 232 9.04 35.03 10.06
N TRP A 233 8.98 36.35 10.25
CA TRP A 233 7.89 36.99 10.97
C TRP A 233 6.52 36.73 10.32
N LYS A 234 6.42 36.89 9.00
CA LYS A 234 5.21 36.53 8.26
C LYS A 234 4.84 35.06 8.44
N HIS A 235 5.83 34.16 8.35
CA HIS A 235 5.61 32.72 8.50
C HIS A 235 5.16 32.33 9.91
N GLN A 236 5.65 33.02 10.95
CA GLN A 236 5.21 32.86 12.33
C GLN A 236 3.73 33.28 12.51
N LEU A 237 3.31 34.39 11.90
CA LEU A 237 1.91 34.81 11.92
C LEU A 237 0.99 33.77 11.25
N MET A 238 1.45 33.14 10.17
CA MET A 238 0.70 32.09 9.47
C MET A 238 0.57 30.79 10.28
N GLN A 239 1.30 30.63 11.40
CA GLN A 239 1.14 29.46 12.28
C GLN A 239 -0.13 29.55 13.14
N PHE A 240 -0.74 30.72 13.27
CA PHE A 240 -2.01 30.87 13.98
C PHE A 240 -3.18 30.36 13.15
N LYS A 241 -4.15 29.73 13.81
CA LYS A 241 -5.39 29.27 13.15
C LYS A 241 -6.07 30.45 12.46
N ASN A 242 -6.54 30.22 11.23
CA ASN A 242 -7.24 31.19 10.39
C ASN A 242 -6.40 32.40 9.92
N LEU A 243 -5.06 32.35 10.05
CA LEU A 243 -4.18 33.39 9.55
C LEU A 243 -3.55 32.98 8.21
N GLY A 244 -4.22 33.38 7.13
CA GLY A 244 -3.74 33.17 5.77
C GLY A 244 -2.57 34.08 5.38
N PRO A 245 -1.93 33.82 4.22
CA PRO A 245 -0.77 34.58 3.75
C PRO A 245 -1.05 36.07 3.50
N GLU A 246 -2.27 36.41 3.10
CA GLU A 246 -2.71 37.80 2.86
C GLU A 246 -2.89 38.56 4.17
N MET A 247 -3.56 37.95 5.15
CA MET A 247 -3.73 38.53 6.48
C MET A 247 -2.36 38.72 7.17
N ALA A 248 -1.48 37.72 7.07
CA ALA A 248 -0.13 37.83 7.60
C ALA A 248 0.68 38.95 6.92
N GLU A 249 0.53 39.15 5.60
CA GLU A 249 1.17 40.27 4.89
C GLU A 249 0.60 41.62 5.33
N ALA A 250 -0.71 41.73 5.49
CA ALA A 250 -1.36 42.95 5.98
C ALA A 250 -0.91 43.32 7.40
N ILE A 251 -0.73 42.33 8.28
CA ILE A 251 -0.16 42.57 9.62
C ILE A 251 1.32 42.97 9.49
N CYS A 252 2.12 42.29 8.67
CA CYS A 252 3.54 42.61 8.47
C CYS A 252 3.79 43.97 7.79
N SER A 253 2.83 44.51 7.04
CA SER A 253 2.97 45.84 6.42
C SER A 253 2.81 46.96 7.45
N VAL A 254 1.94 46.77 8.45
CA VAL A 254 1.75 47.71 9.56
C VAL A 254 2.81 47.49 10.65
N TYR A 255 3.11 46.22 10.97
CA TYR A 255 4.06 45.82 12.00
C TYR A 255 5.15 44.93 11.41
N PRO A 256 6.23 45.52 10.87
CA PRO A 256 7.27 44.77 10.16
C PRO A 256 8.17 43.94 11.08
N SER A 257 8.03 44.06 12.41
CA SER A 257 8.74 43.25 13.40
C SER A 257 7.85 42.89 14.59
N PRO A 258 8.13 41.79 15.30
CA PRO A 258 7.42 41.42 16.54
C PRO A 258 7.50 42.51 17.61
N SER A 259 8.63 43.21 17.71
CA SER A 259 8.84 44.28 18.69
C SER A 259 7.87 45.45 18.47
N LEU A 260 7.68 45.87 17.22
CA LEU A 260 6.73 46.95 16.90
C LEU A 260 5.28 46.56 17.17
N LEU A 261 4.90 45.29 16.93
CA LEU A 261 3.58 44.79 17.31
C LEU A 261 3.41 44.80 18.84
N HIS A 262 4.43 44.36 19.58
CA HIS A 262 4.38 44.30 21.04
C HIS A 262 4.29 45.69 21.70
N GLN A 263 5.04 46.68 21.19
CA GLN A 263 5.01 48.04 21.71
C GLN A 263 3.61 48.65 21.67
N VAL A 264 2.87 48.47 20.57
CA VAL A 264 1.50 49.01 20.48
C VAL A 264 0.54 48.32 21.46
N ILE A 265 0.73 47.04 21.76
CA ILE A 265 -0.07 46.34 22.77
C ILE A 265 0.17 46.91 24.19
N LEU A 266 1.39 47.38 24.47
CA LEU A 266 1.74 47.99 25.75
C LEU A 266 1.18 49.40 25.94
N PHE A 267 0.84 50.11 24.86
CA PHE A 267 0.21 51.45 24.94
C PHE A 267 -1.32 51.40 25.06
N VAL A 268 -1.92 50.22 24.92
CA VAL A 268 -3.37 49.99 24.96
C VAL A 268 -3.83 49.40 26.31
N ASN A 269 -2.90 48.96 27.17
CA ASN A 269 -3.15 48.58 28.57
C ASN A 269 -2.64 49.67 29.53
#